data_AF-F5NT66-F1
#
_entry.id   AF-F5NT66-F1
#
_cell.length_a   1.000
_cell.length_b   1.000
_cell.length_c   1.000
_cell.angle_alpha   90.00
_cell.angle_beta   90.00
_cell.angle_gamma   90.00
#
_symmetry.space_group_name_H-M   'P 1'
#
loop_
_entity.id
_entity.type
_entity.pdbx_description
1 polymer ?
#
loop_
_entity_poly.entity_id
_entity_poly.type
_entity_poly.pdbx_seq_one_letter_code
_entity_poly.pdbx_strand_id
1 'polypeptide(L)' 'MLHICGKSTFREYCSTLAGAGVFRWVTDVNHNKRSYYAIDNTLLYIEDVENNKPLI' A
#
# COMPACT_ATOMS: atom_id res chain seq x y z
N MET A 1 5.73 1.13 8.52
CA MET A 1 4.65 0.42 7.81
C MET A 1 3.78 -0.29 8.86
N LEU A 2 2.63 0.28 9.21
CA LEU A 2 1.95 0.07 10.51
C LEU A 2 0.48 -0.35 10.35
N HIS A 3 0.18 -1.18 9.34
CA HIS A 3 -1.16 -1.80 9.20
C HIS A 3 -1.24 -3.17 9.92
N ILE A 4 -0.12 -3.79 10.29
CA ILE A 4 -0.17 -5.14 10.87
C ILE A 4 -0.57 -5.04 12.34
N CYS A 5 -1.72 -5.64 12.68
CA CYS A 5 -2.27 -5.86 14.03
C CYS A 5 -3.05 -4.69 14.66
N GLY A 6 -4.29 -4.43 14.22
CA GLY A 6 -5.36 -3.77 15.01
C GLY A 6 -5.07 -2.39 15.62
N LYS A 7 -3.94 -1.76 15.28
CA LYS A 7 -3.41 -0.54 15.91
C LYS A 7 -3.84 0.75 15.21
N SER A 8 -4.37 0.64 14.00
CA SER A 8 -4.86 1.78 13.21
C SER A 8 -6.14 1.39 12.48
N THR A 9 -7.05 2.35 12.36
CA THR A 9 -8.23 2.23 11.53
C THR A 9 -7.86 2.24 10.05
N PHE A 10 -8.71 1.66 9.22
CA PHE A 10 -8.53 1.72 7.75
C PHE A 10 -8.42 3.17 7.23
N ARG A 11 -9.13 4.11 7.87
CA ARG A 11 -9.06 5.53 7.54
C ARG A 11 -7.69 6.14 7.83
N GLU A 12 -7.10 5.87 8.99
CA GLU A 12 -5.75 6.37 9.34
C GLU A 12 -4.69 5.82 8.41
N TYR A 13 -4.86 4.56 7.99
CA TYR A 13 -4.02 3.95 6.96
C TYR A 13 -4.15 4.68 5.62
N CYS A 14 -5.37 4.94 5.15
CA CYS A 14 -5.58 5.73 3.92
C CYS A 14 -5.00 7.14 4.01
N SER A 15 -5.16 7.82 5.15
CA SER A 15 -4.55 9.13 5.39
C SER A 15 -3.03 9.09 5.32
N THR A 16 -2.42 8.02 5.85
CA THR A 16 -0.96 7.81 5.78
C THR A 16 -0.49 7.63 4.35
N LEU A 17 -1.20 6.83 3.55
CA LEU A 17 -0.88 6.61 2.13
C LEU A 17 -1.01 7.90 1.32
N ALA A 18 -2.09 8.65 1.51
CA ALA A 18 -2.29 9.94 0.86
C ALA A 18 -1.18 10.94 1.22
N GLY A 19 -0.78 11.00 2.50
CA GLY A 19 0.35 11.82 2.96
C GLY A 19 1.70 11.40 2.36
N ALA A 20 1.86 10.14 1.96
CA ALA A 20 3.03 9.62 1.27
C ALA A 20 2.98 9.81 -0.27
N GLY A 21 1.96 10.49 -0.79
CA GLY A 21 1.82 10.76 -2.23
C GLY A 21 1.16 9.64 -3.04
N VAL A 22 0.62 8.61 -2.38
CA VAL A 22 -0.14 7.55 -3.05
C VAL A 22 -1.48 8.10 -3.51
N PHE A 23 -1.73 8.02 -4.82
CA PHE A 23 -3.00 8.37 -5.44
C PHE A 23 -3.87 7.14 -5.71
N ARG A 24 -3.25 6.03 -6.13
CA ARG A 24 -3.93 4.75 -6.37
C ARG A 24 -3.08 3.58 -5.90
N TRP A 25 -3.73 2.51 -5.46
CA TRP A 25 -3.10 1.20 -5.33
C TRP A 25 -3.81 0.17 -6.19
N VAL A 26 -3.08 -0.84 -6.64
CA VAL A 26 -3.60 -1.98 -7.40
C VAL A 26 -3.23 -3.24 -6.65
N THR A 27 -4.23 -4.02 -6.28
CA THR A 27 -4.04 -5.33 -5.63
C THR A 27 -4.22 -6.43 -6.66
N ASP A 28 -3.13 -7.08 -7.02
CA ASP A 28 -3.13 -8.29 -7.83
C ASP A 28 -3.13 -9.51 -6.89
N VAL A 29 -4.32 -10.07 -6.69
CA VAL A 29 -4.53 -11.23 -5.82
C VAL A 29 -3.93 -12.52 -6.39
N ASN A 30 -3.79 -12.62 -7.71
CA ASN A 30 -3.24 -13.83 -8.34
C ASN A 30 -1.73 -13.93 -8.12
N HIS A 31 -1.07 -12.77 -8.01
CA HIS A 31 0.38 -12.68 -7.79
C HIS A 31 0.75 -12.28 -6.35
N ASN A 32 -0.21 -12.23 -5.43
CA ASN A 32 -0.05 -11.82 -4.03
C ASN A 32 0.67 -10.46 -3.86
N LYS A 33 0.35 -9.49 -4.72
CA LYS A 33 1.05 -8.19 -4.78
C LYS A 33 0.11 -7.02 -4.66
N ARG A 34 0.55 -5.98 -3.96
CA ARG A 34 -0.09 -4.66 -3.98
C ARG A 34 0.92 -3.60 -4.37
N SER A 35 0.60 -2.87 -5.43
CA SER A 35 1.44 -1.81 -5.98
C SER A 35 0.80 -0.45 -5.74
N TYR A 36 1.57 0.51 -5.28
CA TYR A 36 1.13 1.86 -4.94
C TYR A 36 1.74 2.86 -5.92
N TYR A 37 0.92 3.78 -6.42
CA TYR A 37 1.30 4.71 -7.47
C TYR A 37 0.97 6.15 -7.11
N ALA A 38 1.84 7.06 -7.53
CA ALA A 38 1.58 8.49 -7.57
C ALA A 38 0.59 8.85 -8.69
N ILE A 39 0.16 10.11 -8.71
CA ILE A 39 -0.81 10.63 -9.68
C ILE A 39 -0.32 10.58 -11.14
N ASP A 40 0.99 10.67 -11.36
CA ASP A 40 1.65 10.57 -12.66
C ASP A 40 1.93 9.11 -13.08
N ASN A 41 1.37 8.14 -12.36
CA ASN A 41 1.61 6.70 -12.49
C ASN A 41 3.03 6.23 -12.12
N THR A 42 3.85 7.07 -11.49
CA THR A 42 5.11 6.61 -10.90
C THR A 42 4.83 5.55 -9.83
N LEU A 43 5.49 4.40 -9.95
CA LEU A 43 5.43 3.34 -8.95
C LEU A 43 6.20 3.79 -7.70
N LEU A 44 5.51 3.89 -6.57
CA LEU A 44 6.08 4.35 -5.29
C LEU A 44 6.54 3.19 -4.42
N TYR A 45 5.77 2.11 -4.38
CA TYR A 45 5.99 1.01 -3.46
C TYR A 45 5.29 -0.27 -3.92
N ILE A 46 5.84 -1.44 -3.58
CA ILE A 46 5.16 -2.74 -3.76
C ILE A 46 5.32 -3.56 -2.48
N GLU A 47 4.23 -4.18 -2.05
CA GLU A 47 4.22 -5.16 -0.96
C GLU A 47 3.60 -6.49 -1.35
N ASP A 48 3.95 -7.52 -0.59
CA ASP A 48 3.22 -8.78 -0.51
C ASP A 48 1.92 -8.58 0.29
N VAL A 49 0.78 -9.00 -0.26
CA VAL A 49 -0.54 -8.71 0.34
C VAL A 49 -0.74 -9.47 1.65
N GLU A 50 -0.34 -10.74 1.70
CA GLU A 50 -0.54 -11.59 2.88
C GLU A 50 0.45 -11.26 3.99
N ASN A 51 1.70 -11.04 3.63
CA ASN A 51 2.79 -10.89 4.59
C ASN A 51 3.10 -9.43 4.91
N ASN A 52 2.51 -8.47 4.19
CA ASN A 52 2.79 -7.03 4.30
C ASN A 52 4.30 -6.74 4.24
N LYS A 53 5.03 -7.48 3.40
CA LYS A 53 6.48 -7.36 3.25
C LYS A 53 6.81 -6.47 2.06
N PRO A 54 7.74 -5.51 2.19
CA PRO A 54 8.29 -4.78 1.04
C PRO A 54 8.88 -5.77 0.04
N LEU A 55 8.52 -5.59 -1.24
CA LEU A 55 9.09 -6.35 -2.35
C LEU A 55 10.17 -5.57 -3.11
N ILE A 56 10.22 -4.25 -2.93
CA ILE A 56 11.24 -3.32 -3.41
C ILE A 56 11.47 -2.22 -2.38
#